data_AF-Q5XJL5-F1
#
_entry.id   AF-Q5XJL5-F1
#
_cell.length_a   1.000
_cell.length_b   1.000
_cell.length_c   1.000
_cell.angle_alpha   90.00
_cell.angle_beta   90.00
_cell.angle_gamma   90.00
#
_symmetry.space_group_name_H-M   'P 1'
#
loop_
_entity.id
_entity.type
_entity.pdbx_description
1 polymer ?
#
loop_
_entity_poly.entity_id
_entity_poly.type
_entity_poly.pdbx_seq_one_letter_code
_entity_poly.pdbx_strand_id
1 'polypeptide(L)'
;MASTEQSGSSENFHTPAPSGSEQSGARWGPQHAGARELAELYSPGKRCQEWISVLLCFTLMAFNFCYLVTYFHLGHSWYILLGIVAGILTADFASGLVHWGADTWGSVDLPIVGKAFIRPFREHHIDPTAITRHDFIETNGDNCMLTIVPLANMAANFLMLSPAEIYRNYPWNCYVFALAIFVTLTNQIHKWSHTYFGLPRWVVLLQDCHIILPRKHHRVHHVAPRETYFCITTGWLNYPLEKLGFWRNLEDLIQSLTGEKPRSDDLRWAHKTK
;
A
#
# COMPACT_ATOMS: atom_id res chain seq x y z
N MET A 1 16.38 -57.12 57.17
CA MET A 1 14.94 -57.47 57.02
C MET A 1 14.23 -56.25 56.48
N ALA A 2 13.54 -56.40 55.36
CA ALA A 2 12.75 -55.36 54.71
C ALA A 2 11.35 -55.27 55.34
N SER A 3 10.87 -54.06 55.60
CA SER A 3 9.47 -53.64 55.90
C SER A 3 9.59 -52.21 56.48
N THR A 4 8.90 -51.16 56.09
CA THR A 4 7.62 -51.00 55.40
C THR A 4 7.59 -49.57 54.85
N GLU A 5 7.09 -49.39 53.63
CA GLU A 5 6.70 -48.10 53.06
C GLU A 5 5.52 -47.52 53.86
N GLN A 6 5.61 -46.26 54.28
CA GLN A 6 4.43 -45.46 54.63
C GLN A 6 4.35 -44.27 53.68
N SER A 7 3.47 -44.42 52.69
CA SER A 7 3.00 -43.37 51.80
C SER A 7 2.12 -42.39 52.59
N GLY A 8 2.69 -41.26 53.00
CA GLY A 8 1.96 -40.13 53.56
C GLY A 8 1.47 -39.21 52.43
N SER A 9 0.16 -39.05 52.36
CA SER A 9 -0.62 -38.27 51.40
C SER A 9 -0.12 -36.84 51.19
N SER A 10 0.33 -36.51 49.97
CA SER A 10 0.46 -35.13 49.51
C SER A 10 -0.94 -34.58 49.21
N GLU A 11 -1.40 -33.66 50.06
CA GLU A 11 -2.63 -32.90 49.86
C GLU A 11 -2.57 -32.15 48.52
N ASN A 12 -3.45 -32.54 47.59
CA ASN A 12 -3.70 -31.81 46.35
C ASN A 12 -4.29 -30.44 46.71
N PHE A 13 -3.43 -29.43 46.80
CA PHE A 13 -3.85 -28.04 46.80
C PHE A 13 -4.46 -27.73 45.43
N HIS A 14 -5.78 -27.91 45.33
CA HIS A 14 -6.59 -27.45 44.20
C HIS A 14 -6.50 -25.92 44.14
N THR A 15 -5.49 -25.39 43.46
CA THR A 15 -5.55 -24.03 42.94
C THR A 15 -6.68 -23.98 41.91
N PRO A 16 -7.73 -23.17 42.10
CA PRO A 16 -8.79 -23.02 41.12
C PRO A 16 -8.16 -22.51 39.82
N ALA A 17 -8.33 -23.24 38.73
CA ALA A 17 -8.06 -22.70 37.40
C ALA A 17 -8.90 -21.43 37.25
N PRO A 18 -8.34 -20.33 36.72
CA PRO A 18 -9.06 -19.07 36.59
C PRO A 18 -10.34 -19.31 35.78
N SER A 19 -11.49 -19.19 36.45
CA SER A 19 -12.81 -19.18 35.84
C SER A 19 -12.98 -17.85 35.12
N GLY A 20 -12.38 -17.75 33.96
CA GLY A 20 -12.36 -16.55 33.17
C GLY A 20 -11.83 -16.90 31.82
N SER A 21 -12.71 -17.38 30.95
CA SER A 21 -12.60 -17.10 29.53
C SER A 21 -12.69 -15.59 29.35
N GLU A 22 -11.67 -14.85 29.82
CA GLU A 22 -11.35 -13.57 29.23
C GLU A 22 -11.14 -13.91 27.77
N GLN A 23 -12.11 -13.50 26.93
CA GLN A 23 -11.96 -13.52 25.50
C GLN A 23 -10.67 -12.77 25.21
N SER A 24 -9.56 -13.50 25.08
CA SER A 24 -8.27 -12.92 24.73
C SER A 24 -8.50 -12.35 23.33
N GLY A 25 -8.76 -11.05 23.24
CA GLY A 25 -8.99 -10.39 21.97
C GLY A 25 -7.90 -10.80 20.99
N ALA A 26 -8.28 -11.22 19.79
CA ALA A 26 -7.31 -11.64 18.78
C ALA A 26 -6.26 -10.52 18.61
N ARG A 27 -4.97 -10.86 18.73
CA ARG A 27 -3.87 -9.87 18.70
C ARG A 27 -3.67 -9.22 17.33
N TRP A 28 -4.14 -9.86 16.27
CA TRP A 28 -4.09 -9.40 14.88
C TRP A 28 -5.08 -10.20 14.04
N GLY A 29 -5.28 -9.81 12.79
CA GLY A 29 -6.15 -10.47 11.82
C GLY A 29 -7.62 -10.01 11.91
N PRO A 30 -8.52 -10.65 11.16
CA PRO A 30 -9.88 -10.16 10.93
C PRO A 30 -10.76 -10.16 12.20
N GLN A 31 -10.36 -10.89 13.25
CA GLN A 31 -11.07 -10.94 14.52
C GLN A 31 -10.61 -9.85 15.51
N HIS A 32 -9.53 -9.11 15.21
CA HIS A 32 -9.05 -8.02 16.06
C HIS A 32 -10.10 -6.90 16.14
N ALA A 33 -10.35 -6.37 17.35
CA ALA A 33 -11.38 -5.34 17.59
C ALA A 33 -11.16 -4.10 16.69
N GLY A 34 -9.92 -3.60 16.65
CA GLY A 34 -9.55 -2.49 15.78
C GLY A 34 -9.72 -2.78 14.28
N ALA A 35 -9.48 -4.01 13.81
CA ALA A 35 -9.68 -4.32 12.38
C ALA A 35 -11.17 -4.27 12.01
N ARG A 36 -12.04 -4.80 12.87
CA ARG A 36 -13.50 -4.77 12.66
C ARG A 36 -14.03 -3.34 12.67
N GLU A 37 -13.63 -2.53 13.64
CA GLU A 37 -14.04 -1.12 13.71
C GLU A 37 -13.56 -0.33 12.49
N LEU A 38 -12.31 -0.52 12.07
CA LEU A 38 -11.80 0.13 10.87
C LEU A 38 -12.58 -0.32 9.63
N ALA A 39 -12.88 -1.61 9.48
CA ALA A 39 -13.68 -2.11 8.34
C ALA A 39 -15.10 -1.50 8.31
N GLU A 40 -15.75 -1.32 9.46
CA GLU A 40 -17.09 -0.72 9.57
C GLU A 40 -17.15 0.75 9.14
N LEU A 41 -16.02 1.46 9.15
CA LEU A 41 -15.94 2.85 8.67
C LEU A 41 -16.02 2.97 7.13
N TYR A 42 -15.98 1.85 6.40
CA TYR A 42 -16.15 1.85 4.96
C TYR A 42 -17.60 2.16 4.57
N SER A 43 -17.81 3.28 3.85
CA SER A 43 -19.15 3.81 3.61
C SER A 43 -19.64 3.61 2.17
N PRO A 44 -20.97 3.58 1.95
CA PRO A 44 -21.54 3.61 0.59
C PRO A 44 -21.10 4.82 -0.23
N GLY A 45 -20.89 5.98 0.42
CA GLY A 45 -20.37 7.18 -0.23
C GLY A 45 -18.94 7.00 -0.77
N LYS A 46 -18.06 6.36 0.03
CA LYS A 46 -16.71 5.97 -0.41
C LYS A 46 -16.77 5.05 -1.63
N ARG A 47 -17.60 4.01 -1.55
CA ARG A 47 -17.80 3.07 -2.67
C ARG A 47 -18.25 3.76 -3.95
N CYS A 48 -19.18 4.71 -3.86
CA CYS A 48 -19.65 5.49 -5.01
C CYS A 48 -18.53 6.32 -5.64
N GLN A 49 -17.74 7.03 -4.82
CA GLN A 49 -16.58 7.80 -5.29
C GLN A 49 -15.56 6.90 -6.01
N GLU A 50 -15.25 5.72 -5.46
CA GLU A 50 -14.31 4.78 -6.08
C GLU A 50 -14.81 4.30 -7.45
N TRP A 51 -16.09 3.95 -7.58
CA TRP A 51 -16.68 3.56 -8.86
C TRP A 51 -16.55 4.66 -9.91
N ILE A 52 -16.89 5.90 -9.56
CA ILE A 52 -16.73 7.06 -10.46
C ILE A 52 -15.26 7.22 -10.85
N SER A 53 -14.37 7.08 -9.87
CA SER A 53 -12.94 7.31 -10.06
C SER A 53 -12.31 6.25 -10.96
N VAL A 54 -12.67 4.98 -10.79
CA VAL A 54 -12.25 3.88 -11.65
C VAL A 54 -12.78 4.12 -13.07
N LEU A 55 -14.07 4.43 -13.25
CA LEU A 55 -14.65 4.66 -14.56
C LEU A 55 -13.95 5.81 -15.31
N LEU A 56 -13.75 6.95 -14.65
CA LEU A 56 -13.08 8.11 -15.25
C LEU A 56 -11.62 7.82 -15.57
N CYS A 57 -10.89 7.20 -14.63
CA CYS A 57 -9.49 6.83 -14.81
C CYS A 57 -9.31 5.93 -16.04
N PHE A 58 -10.05 4.82 -16.13
CA PHE A 58 -9.91 3.89 -17.26
C PHE A 58 -10.39 4.47 -18.59
N THR A 59 -11.40 5.34 -18.58
CA THR A 59 -11.84 6.06 -19.78
C THR A 59 -10.73 7.00 -20.28
N LEU A 60 -10.13 7.79 -19.39
CA LEU A 60 -9.03 8.68 -19.73
C LEU A 60 -7.77 7.91 -20.15
N MET A 61 -7.45 6.79 -19.49
CA MET A 61 -6.33 5.93 -19.89
C MET A 61 -6.54 5.36 -21.29
N ALA A 62 -7.74 4.85 -21.60
CA ALA A 62 -8.05 4.34 -22.93
C ALA A 62 -7.96 5.44 -24.01
N PHE A 63 -8.53 6.62 -23.73
CA PHE A 63 -8.43 7.78 -24.61
C PHE A 63 -6.98 8.16 -24.88
N ASN A 64 -6.18 8.38 -23.83
CA ASN A 64 -4.78 8.76 -23.94
C ASN A 64 -3.94 7.69 -24.64
N PHE A 65 -4.23 6.41 -24.40
CA PHE A 65 -3.55 5.30 -25.07
C PHE A 65 -3.79 5.31 -26.59
N CYS A 66 -5.04 5.52 -27.03
CA CYS A 66 -5.35 5.63 -28.46
C CYS A 66 -4.57 6.78 -29.12
N TYR A 67 -4.45 7.93 -28.44
CA TYR A 67 -3.67 9.06 -28.93
C TYR A 67 -2.16 8.76 -28.96
N LEU A 68 -1.61 8.12 -27.92
CA LEU A 68 -0.21 7.66 -27.94
C LEU A 68 0.06 6.75 -29.14
N VAL A 69 -0.80 5.75 -29.38
CA VAL A 69 -0.65 4.86 -30.54
C VAL A 69 -0.73 5.63 -31.86
N THR A 70 -1.67 6.57 -31.99
CA THR A 70 -1.85 7.39 -33.21
C THR A 70 -0.65 8.27 -33.51
N TYR A 71 -0.02 8.86 -32.48
CA TYR A 71 1.13 9.76 -32.62
C TYR A 71 2.48 9.08 -32.41
N PHE A 72 2.52 7.75 -32.32
CA PHE A 72 3.75 7.01 -32.09
C PHE A 72 4.76 7.23 -33.23
N HIS A 73 5.96 7.66 -32.86
CA HIS A 73 7.07 7.86 -33.81
C HIS A 73 8.41 7.46 -33.17
N LEU A 74 9.28 6.82 -33.96
CA LEU A 74 10.59 6.31 -33.49
C LEU A 74 11.65 7.41 -33.30
N GLY A 75 11.39 8.64 -33.74
CA GLY A 75 12.33 9.75 -33.65
C GLY A 75 12.78 10.09 -32.22
N HIS A 76 12.02 9.66 -31.19
CA HIS A 76 12.34 9.86 -29.79
C HIS A 76 12.52 8.56 -28.99
N SER A 77 12.81 7.42 -29.63
CA SER A 77 12.83 6.09 -28.97
C SER A 77 13.61 6.06 -27.65
N TRP A 78 14.81 6.64 -27.59
CA TRP A 78 15.61 6.68 -26.36
C TRP A 78 14.93 7.49 -25.24
N TYR A 79 14.41 8.67 -25.56
CA TYR A 79 13.69 9.52 -24.60
C TYR A 79 12.36 8.90 -24.15
N ILE A 80 11.68 8.16 -25.03
CA ILE A 80 10.47 7.41 -24.69
C ILE A 80 10.80 6.36 -23.63
N LEU A 81 11.85 5.56 -23.83
CA LEU A 81 12.29 4.56 -22.86
C LEU A 81 12.68 5.20 -21.52
N LEU A 82 13.45 6.30 -21.55
CA LEU A 82 13.79 7.05 -20.36
C LEU A 82 12.54 7.58 -19.64
N GLY A 83 11.57 8.12 -20.38
CA GLY A 83 10.31 8.61 -19.84
C GLY A 83 9.52 7.50 -19.15
N ILE A 84 9.39 6.33 -19.77
CA ILE A 84 8.69 5.18 -19.18
C ILE A 84 9.39 4.73 -17.89
N VAL A 85 10.71 4.53 -17.92
CA VAL A 85 11.48 4.10 -16.75
C VAL A 85 11.39 5.14 -15.62
N ALA A 86 11.50 6.42 -15.95
CA ALA A 86 11.31 7.51 -14.98
C ALA A 86 9.90 7.48 -14.39
N GLY A 87 8.86 7.22 -15.19
CA GLY A 87 7.48 7.12 -14.70
C GLY A 87 7.29 5.98 -13.70
N ILE A 88 7.90 4.83 -13.96
CA ILE A 88 7.90 3.66 -13.06
C ILE A 88 8.63 3.98 -11.75
N LEU A 89 9.83 4.57 -11.84
CA LEU A 89 10.62 4.95 -10.67
C LEU A 89 9.90 6.01 -9.83
N THR A 90 9.28 7.01 -10.47
CA THR A 90 8.47 8.02 -9.77
C THR A 90 7.27 7.36 -9.07
N ALA A 91 6.58 6.43 -9.72
CA ALA A 91 5.47 5.71 -9.10
C ALA A 91 5.92 4.90 -7.88
N ASP A 92 7.06 4.21 -7.98
CA ASP A 92 7.62 3.44 -6.87
C ASP A 92 8.04 4.35 -5.70
N PHE A 93 8.71 5.46 -5.98
CA PHE A 93 9.08 6.45 -4.96
C PHE A 93 7.84 7.04 -4.29
N ALA A 94 6.86 7.48 -5.08
CA ALA A 94 5.63 8.08 -4.59
C ALA A 94 4.85 7.08 -3.72
N SER A 95 4.82 5.80 -4.10
CA SER A 95 4.21 4.76 -3.27
C SER A 95 4.88 4.65 -1.91
N GLY A 96 6.21 4.70 -1.88
CA GLY A 96 6.99 4.68 -0.64
C GLY A 96 6.75 5.91 0.21
N LEU A 97 6.71 7.10 -0.40
CA LEU A 97 6.48 8.35 0.30
C LEU A 97 5.09 8.41 0.96
N VAL A 98 4.05 7.99 0.24
CA VAL A 98 2.68 7.94 0.77
C VAL A 98 2.56 6.88 1.88
N HIS A 99 3.12 5.70 1.65
CA HIS A 99 3.09 4.60 2.60
C HIS A 99 3.83 4.94 3.89
N TRP A 100 5.09 5.38 3.79
CA TRP A 100 5.87 5.87 4.92
C TRP A 100 5.15 7.02 5.64
N GLY A 101 4.60 7.99 4.90
CA GLY A 101 3.89 9.12 5.48
C GLY A 101 2.67 8.71 6.29
N ALA A 102 1.85 7.80 5.74
CA ALA A 102 0.66 7.29 6.41
C ALA A 102 1.02 6.43 7.64
N ASP A 103 2.00 5.54 7.51
CA ASP A 103 2.43 4.66 8.60
C ASP A 103 3.06 5.44 9.75
N THR A 104 3.88 6.42 9.41
CA THR A 104 4.72 7.13 10.38
C THR A 104 4.00 8.28 11.06
N TRP A 105 3.21 9.03 10.31
CA TRP A 105 2.64 10.31 10.76
C TRP A 105 1.12 10.39 10.65
N GLY A 106 0.48 9.44 9.96
CA GLY A 106 -0.97 9.43 9.82
C GLY A 106 -1.69 9.26 11.16
N SER A 107 -2.85 9.87 11.30
CA SER A 107 -3.81 9.52 12.35
C SER A 107 -5.21 9.45 11.78
N VAL A 108 -5.96 8.43 12.22
CA VAL A 108 -7.37 8.25 11.83
C VAL A 108 -8.29 9.31 12.43
N ASP A 109 -7.82 10.02 13.47
CA ASP A 109 -8.55 11.10 14.12
C ASP A 109 -8.58 12.38 13.29
N LEU A 110 -7.73 12.49 12.25
CA LEU A 110 -7.76 13.62 11.32
C LEU A 110 -9.12 13.68 10.61
N PRO A 111 -9.82 14.83 10.64
CA PRO A 111 -11.13 14.94 10.02
C PRO A 111 -11.03 14.73 8.51
N ILE A 112 -11.94 13.92 7.98
CA ILE A 112 -12.02 13.52 6.56
C ILE A 112 -10.84 12.64 6.12
N VAL A 113 -9.61 13.17 6.16
CA VAL A 113 -8.40 12.50 5.65
C VAL A 113 -8.07 11.25 6.45
N GLY A 114 -8.17 11.30 7.77
CA GLY A 114 -7.87 10.17 8.66
C GLY A 114 -8.78 8.98 8.36
N LYS A 115 -10.09 9.23 8.32
CA LYS A 115 -11.11 8.20 8.05
C LYS A 115 -11.09 7.67 6.62
N ALA A 116 -10.82 8.52 5.63
CA ALA A 116 -10.86 8.13 4.23
C ALA A 116 -9.56 7.46 3.74
N PHE A 117 -8.40 8.00 4.12
CA PHE A 117 -7.11 7.62 3.53
C PHE A 117 -6.11 7.00 4.49
N ILE A 118 -6.14 7.32 5.80
CA ILE A 118 -5.21 6.72 6.78
C ILE A 118 -5.74 5.40 7.34
N ARG A 119 -7.06 5.30 7.53
CA ARG A 119 -7.74 4.09 8.03
C ARG A 119 -7.30 2.79 7.31
N PRO A 120 -7.22 2.71 5.98
CA PRO A 120 -6.75 1.49 5.30
C PRO A 120 -5.33 1.06 5.69
N PHE A 121 -4.42 2.00 5.96
CA PHE A 121 -3.05 1.70 6.40
C PHE A 121 -3.03 1.14 7.83
N ARG A 122 -3.84 1.70 8.72
CA ARG A 122 -3.99 1.18 10.09
C ARG A 122 -4.61 -0.22 10.10
N GLU A 123 -5.64 -0.43 9.29
CA GLU A 123 -6.25 -1.76 9.14
C GLU A 123 -5.23 -2.76 8.58
N HIS A 124 -4.40 -2.32 7.63
CA HIS A 124 -3.38 -3.16 7.00
C HIS A 124 -2.33 -3.69 7.98
N HIS A 125 -1.91 -2.91 8.97
CA HIS A 125 -0.95 -3.40 9.98
C HIS A 125 -1.55 -4.37 11.00
N ILE A 126 -2.87 -4.29 11.21
CA ILE A 126 -3.60 -5.20 12.11
C ILE A 126 -3.99 -6.48 11.36
N ASP A 127 -4.48 -6.36 10.13
CA ASP A 127 -4.82 -7.47 9.25
C ASP A 127 -4.21 -7.26 7.85
N PRO A 128 -2.94 -7.67 7.64
CA PRO A 128 -2.26 -7.51 6.36
C PRO A 128 -2.99 -8.19 5.20
N THR A 129 -3.76 -9.24 5.50
CA THR A 129 -4.49 -10.00 4.49
C THR A 129 -5.84 -9.40 4.14
N ALA A 130 -6.31 -8.34 4.82
CA ALA A 130 -7.58 -7.68 4.52
C ALA A 130 -7.68 -7.22 3.07
N ILE A 131 -6.59 -6.60 2.57
CA ILE A 131 -6.50 -6.16 1.17
C ILE A 131 -6.73 -7.30 0.16
N THR A 132 -6.41 -8.55 0.52
CA THR A 132 -6.62 -9.71 -0.37
C THR A 132 -8.10 -10.02 -0.57
N ARG A 133 -8.97 -9.57 0.35
CA ARG A 133 -10.41 -9.79 0.35
C ARG A 133 -11.22 -8.67 -0.29
N HIS A 134 -10.61 -7.51 -0.54
CA HIS A 134 -11.26 -6.38 -1.22
C HIS A 134 -11.46 -6.68 -2.71
N ASP A 135 -12.49 -6.14 -3.34
CA ASP A 135 -12.61 -6.20 -4.79
C ASP A 135 -11.69 -5.18 -5.49
N PHE A 136 -11.70 -5.15 -6.82
CA PHE A 136 -10.85 -4.25 -7.60
C PHE A 136 -11.15 -2.77 -7.33
N ILE A 137 -12.42 -2.43 -7.11
CA ILE A 137 -12.87 -1.05 -6.93
C ILE A 137 -12.39 -0.51 -5.58
N GLU A 138 -12.58 -1.28 -4.51
CA GLU A 138 -12.13 -0.91 -3.16
C GLU A 138 -10.60 -0.90 -3.06
N THR A 139 -9.92 -1.81 -3.77
CA THR A 139 -8.45 -1.85 -3.76
C THR A 139 -7.84 -0.62 -4.46
N ASN A 140 -8.42 -0.16 -5.58
CA ASN A 140 -7.75 0.77 -6.50
C ASN A 140 -8.46 2.11 -6.69
N GLY A 141 -9.64 2.32 -6.11
CA GLY A 141 -10.46 3.50 -6.37
C GLY A 141 -9.77 4.83 -6.01
N ASP A 142 -9.03 4.86 -4.90
CA ASP A 142 -8.26 6.06 -4.50
C ASP A 142 -7.07 6.31 -5.42
N ASN A 143 -6.36 5.25 -5.81
CA ASN A 143 -5.26 5.38 -6.76
C ASN A 143 -5.76 5.87 -8.13
N CYS A 144 -6.91 5.37 -8.58
CA CYS A 144 -7.58 5.87 -9.78
C CYS A 144 -7.91 7.35 -9.64
N MET A 145 -8.50 7.76 -8.52
CA MET A 145 -8.84 9.16 -8.24
C MET A 145 -7.62 10.09 -8.36
N LEU A 146 -6.49 9.70 -7.78
CA LEU A 146 -5.24 10.48 -7.82
C LEU A 146 -4.72 10.69 -9.26
N THR A 147 -4.97 9.75 -10.16
CA THR A 147 -4.51 9.84 -11.56
C THR A 147 -5.43 10.61 -12.50
N ILE A 148 -6.66 10.95 -12.08
CA ILE A 148 -7.64 11.63 -12.95
C ILE A 148 -7.10 12.96 -13.46
N VAL A 149 -6.54 13.81 -12.59
CA VAL A 149 -6.09 15.15 -13.00
C VAL A 149 -4.92 15.09 -14.00
N PRO A 150 -3.83 14.33 -13.75
CA PRO A 150 -2.77 14.15 -14.75
C PRO A 150 -3.27 13.56 -16.07
N LEU A 151 -4.16 12.56 -16.02
CA LEU A 151 -4.71 11.93 -17.22
C LEU A 151 -5.64 12.87 -18.00
N ALA A 152 -6.43 13.69 -17.32
CA ALA A 152 -7.29 14.70 -17.94
C ALA A 152 -6.48 15.83 -18.57
N ASN A 153 -5.39 16.27 -17.92
CA ASN A 153 -4.46 17.23 -18.50
C ASN A 153 -3.78 16.66 -19.77
N MET A 154 -3.35 15.40 -19.73
CA MET A 154 -2.81 14.71 -20.89
C MET A 154 -3.82 14.64 -22.04
N ALA A 155 -5.09 14.31 -21.74
CA ALA A 155 -6.16 14.25 -22.74
C ALA A 155 -6.42 15.64 -23.37
N ALA A 156 -6.45 16.70 -22.54
CA ALA A 156 -6.59 18.07 -23.02
C ALA A 156 -5.42 18.48 -23.94
N ASN A 157 -4.18 18.13 -23.58
CA ASN A 157 -3.01 18.40 -24.41
C ASN A 157 -3.12 17.72 -25.78
N PHE A 158 -3.59 16.48 -25.85
CA PHE A 158 -3.80 15.80 -27.13
C PHE A 158 -4.87 16.44 -28.01
N LEU A 159 -5.86 17.09 -27.41
CA LEU A 159 -6.94 17.78 -28.14
C LEU A 159 -6.57 19.21 -28.56
N MET A 160 -5.67 19.86 -27.82
CA MET A 160 -5.39 21.29 -27.98
C MET A 160 -4.05 21.58 -28.69
N LEU A 161 -3.06 20.71 -28.56
CA LEU A 161 -1.73 20.92 -29.14
C LEU A 161 -1.67 20.48 -30.60
N SER A 162 -0.85 21.16 -31.40
CA SER A 162 -0.59 20.76 -32.77
C SER A 162 0.18 19.44 -32.86
N PRO A 163 0.11 18.71 -33.99
CA PRO A 163 0.89 17.47 -34.18
C PRO A 163 2.40 17.64 -33.94
N ALA A 164 2.96 18.81 -34.28
CA ALA A 164 4.38 19.11 -34.06
C ALA A 164 4.71 19.28 -32.57
N GLU A 165 3.81 19.85 -31.78
CA GLU A 165 3.95 19.98 -30.32
C GLU A 165 3.75 18.63 -29.63
N ILE A 166 2.76 17.84 -30.07
CA ILE A 166 2.55 16.47 -29.57
C ILE A 166 3.80 15.62 -29.82
N TYR A 167 4.38 15.70 -31.02
CA TYR A 167 5.62 15.01 -31.37
C TYR A 167 6.76 15.39 -30.41
N ARG A 168 6.96 16.69 -30.16
CA ARG A 168 7.99 17.20 -29.23
C ARG A 168 7.76 16.75 -27.79
N ASN A 169 6.50 16.75 -27.34
CA ASN A 169 6.12 16.38 -25.97
C ASN A 169 5.90 14.87 -25.78
N TYR A 170 6.10 14.06 -26.84
CA TYR A 170 5.77 12.64 -26.81
C TYR A 170 6.47 11.86 -25.68
N PRO A 171 7.79 12.05 -25.41
CA PRO A 171 8.45 11.40 -24.27
C PRO A 171 7.86 11.77 -22.91
N TRP A 172 7.45 13.03 -22.73
CA TRP A 172 6.78 13.49 -21.51
C TRP A 172 5.42 12.82 -21.33
N ASN A 173 4.65 12.71 -22.41
CA ASN A 173 3.38 11.98 -22.41
C ASN A 173 3.58 10.50 -22.04
N CYS A 174 4.64 9.85 -22.55
CA CYS A 174 4.99 8.48 -22.14
C CYS A 174 5.36 8.38 -20.66
N TYR A 175 6.09 9.35 -20.11
CA TYR A 175 6.38 9.45 -18.68
C TYR A 175 5.10 9.56 -17.85
N VAL A 176 4.22 10.52 -18.18
CA VAL A 176 2.96 10.74 -17.45
C VAL A 176 2.07 9.50 -17.52
N PHE A 177 2.00 8.85 -18.69
CA PHE A 177 1.17 7.66 -18.88
C PHE A 177 1.70 6.44 -18.12
N ALA A 178 3.02 6.21 -18.14
CA ALA A 178 3.65 5.14 -17.36
C ALA A 178 3.47 5.38 -15.85
N LEU A 179 3.71 6.61 -15.39
CA LEU A 179 3.45 7.02 -14.00
C LEU A 179 2.00 6.74 -13.61
N ALA A 180 1.04 7.14 -14.44
CA ALA A 180 -0.38 6.92 -14.19
C ALA A 180 -0.72 5.42 -14.10
N ILE A 181 -0.29 4.58 -15.04
CA ILE A 181 -0.53 3.12 -15.00
C ILE A 181 -0.05 2.53 -13.67
N PHE A 182 1.19 2.82 -13.29
CA PHE A 182 1.78 2.21 -12.11
C PHE A 182 1.17 2.76 -10.83
N VAL A 183 0.86 4.05 -10.72
CA VAL A 183 0.13 4.62 -9.58
C VAL A 183 -1.25 3.98 -9.46
N THR A 184 -2.03 3.91 -10.54
CA THR A 184 -3.36 3.27 -10.59
C THR A 184 -3.31 1.83 -10.05
N LEU A 185 -2.26 1.08 -10.36
CA LEU A 185 -2.13 -0.34 -10.00
C LEU A 185 -1.30 -0.60 -8.73
N THR A 186 -0.73 0.42 -8.08
CA THR A 186 0.12 0.24 -6.88
C THR A 186 -0.56 -0.60 -5.80
N ASN A 187 -1.82 -0.32 -5.46
CA ASN A 187 -2.53 -1.08 -4.43
C ASN A 187 -2.87 -2.50 -4.89
N GLN A 188 -3.15 -2.69 -6.19
CA GLN A 188 -3.35 -4.02 -6.76
C GLN A 188 -2.07 -4.86 -6.69
N ILE A 189 -0.92 -4.25 -6.95
CA ILE A 189 0.39 -4.89 -6.85
C ILE A 189 0.72 -5.21 -5.38
N HIS A 190 0.47 -4.26 -4.47
CA HIS A 190 0.59 -4.47 -3.04
C HIS A 190 -0.29 -5.63 -2.56
N LYS A 191 -1.54 -5.70 -3.00
CA LYS A 191 -2.46 -6.83 -2.75
C LYS A 191 -1.88 -8.17 -3.21
N TRP A 192 -1.29 -8.20 -4.41
CA TRP A 192 -0.64 -9.42 -4.92
C TRP A 192 0.61 -9.80 -4.11
N SER A 193 1.28 -8.84 -3.46
CA SER A 193 2.40 -9.14 -2.56
C SER A 193 1.97 -9.81 -1.24
N HIS A 194 0.67 -9.71 -0.88
CA HIS A 194 0.05 -10.44 0.23
C HIS A 194 -0.66 -11.73 -0.17
N THR A 195 -0.80 -12.00 -1.48
CA THR A 195 -1.55 -13.16 -1.99
C THR A 195 -0.60 -14.32 -2.30
N TYR A 196 -0.50 -15.31 -1.41
CA TYR A 196 0.47 -16.40 -1.57
C TYR A 196 -0.02 -17.56 -2.45
N PHE A 197 -1.33 -17.73 -2.58
CA PHE A 197 -1.96 -18.82 -3.33
C PHE A 197 -2.97 -18.27 -4.33
N GLY A 198 -3.18 -18.97 -5.45
CA GLY A 198 -4.21 -18.62 -6.43
C GLY A 198 -3.91 -17.40 -7.32
N LEU A 199 -2.70 -16.83 -7.27
CA LEU A 199 -2.31 -15.76 -8.19
C LEU A 199 -2.23 -16.27 -9.64
N PRO A 200 -2.66 -15.47 -10.63
CA PRO A 200 -2.43 -15.77 -12.04
C PRO A 200 -0.94 -15.95 -12.33
N ARG A 201 -0.60 -16.92 -13.21
CA ARG A 201 0.81 -17.23 -13.55
C ARG A 201 1.58 -16.03 -14.07
N TRP A 202 0.91 -15.13 -14.82
CA TRP A 202 1.55 -13.93 -15.34
C TRP A 202 1.91 -12.93 -14.22
N VAL A 203 1.10 -12.81 -13.15
CA VAL A 203 1.43 -11.97 -11.99
C VAL A 203 2.66 -12.54 -11.28
N VAL A 204 2.69 -13.86 -11.08
CA VAL A 204 3.84 -14.54 -10.46
C VAL A 204 5.10 -14.32 -11.30
N LEU A 205 5.02 -14.44 -12.63
CA LEU A 205 6.14 -14.16 -13.52
C LEU A 205 6.64 -12.71 -13.39
N LEU A 206 5.74 -11.73 -13.35
CA LEU A 206 6.14 -10.32 -13.16
C LEU A 206 6.79 -10.07 -11.79
N GLN A 207 6.32 -10.75 -10.74
CA GLN A 207 6.96 -10.71 -9.41
C GLN A 207 8.33 -11.38 -9.41
N ASP A 208 8.48 -12.54 -10.02
CA ASP A 208 9.74 -13.28 -10.08
C ASP A 208 10.78 -12.51 -10.90
N CYS A 209 10.36 -11.86 -11.98
CA CYS A 209 11.19 -10.94 -12.77
C CYS A 209 11.40 -9.56 -12.12
N HIS A 210 10.85 -9.31 -10.92
CA HIS A 210 10.91 -8.04 -10.21
C HIS A 210 10.40 -6.85 -11.03
N ILE A 211 9.47 -7.05 -11.96
CA ILE A 211 8.81 -5.96 -12.70
C ILE A 211 7.75 -5.28 -11.82
N ILE A 212 7.13 -6.06 -10.93
CA ILE A 212 6.21 -5.59 -9.90
C ILE A 212 6.63 -6.17 -8.54
N LEU A 213 6.14 -5.58 -7.45
CA LEU A 213 6.57 -5.91 -6.08
C LEU A 213 6.48 -7.42 -5.75
N PRO A 214 7.62 -8.08 -5.44
CA PRO A 214 7.62 -9.47 -5.01
C PRO A 214 7.09 -9.66 -3.59
N ARG A 215 6.38 -10.77 -3.34
CA ARG A 215 5.86 -11.17 -2.01
C ARG A 215 6.95 -11.20 -0.93
N LYS A 216 8.09 -11.83 -1.23
CA LYS A 216 9.23 -11.95 -0.31
C LYS A 216 9.87 -10.59 0.01
N HIS A 217 9.87 -9.67 -0.96
CA HIS A 217 10.43 -8.32 -0.81
C HIS A 217 9.54 -7.47 0.10
N HIS A 218 8.23 -7.46 -0.15
CA HIS A 218 7.29 -6.72 0.68
C HIS A 218 7.22 -7.26 2.13
N ARG A 219 7.43 -8.57 2.32
CA ARG A 219 7.49 -9.16 3.67
C ARG A 219 8.55 -8.49 4.56
N VAL A 220 9.64 -7.94 4.01
CA VAL A 220 10.66 -7.24 4.79
C VAL A 220 10.07 -6.04 5.53
N HIS A 221 9.17 -5.29 4.88
CA HIS A 221 8.47 -4.17 5.51
C HIS A 221 7.63 -4.59 6.72
N HIS A 222 7.01 -5.78 6.67
CA HIS A 222 6.21 -6.31 7.79
C HIS A 222 7.04 -6.88 8.96
N VAL A 223 8.37 -6.96 8.83
CA VAL A 223 9.23 -7.35 9.95
C VAL A 223 9.34 -6.17 10.91
N ALA A 224 9.10 -6.42 12.20
CA ALA A 224 9.25 -5.39 13.24
C ALA A 224 10.65 -4.77 13.18
N PRO A 225 10.79 -3.43 13.32
CA PRO A 225 9.76 -2.48 13.77
C PRO A 225 8.86 -1.88 12.67
N ARG A 226 8.88 -2.39 11.42
CA ARG A 226 8.14 -1.87 10.26
C ARG A 226 8.54 -0.46 9.83
N GLU A 227 9.85 -0.21 9.81
CA GLU A 227 10.44 1.12 9.54
C GLU A 227 11.17 1.19 8.19
N THR A 228 10.97 0.21 7.30
CA THR A 228 11.74 0.12 6.06
C THR A 228 10.92 -0.50 4.91
N TYR A 229 11.47 -0.44 3.70
CA TYR A 229 10.93 -1.04 2.46
C TYR A 229 9.51 -0.55 2.10
N PHE A 230 9.25 0.75 2.25
CA PHE A 230 7.93 1.35 2.02
C PHE A 230 7.47 1.38 0.55
N CYS A 231 8.35 1.33 -0.45
CA CYS A 231 7.94 1.33 -1.85
C CYS A 231 7.24 0.01 -2.21
N ILE A 232 6.00 0.11 -2.68
CA ILE A 232 5.07 -1.02 -2.88
C ILE A 232 4.61 -1.19 -4.33
N THR A 233 5.18 -0.44 -5.28
CA THR A 233 4.87 -0.58 -6.71
C THR A 233 5.77 -1.62 -7.37
N THR A 234 7.07 -1.36 -7.44
CA THR A 234 8.07 -2.31 -7.95
C THR A 234 9.04 -2.73 -6.85
N GLY A 235 9.22 -1.89 -5.83
CA GLY A 235 10.18 -2.08 -4.76
C GLY A 235 11.63 -1.81 -5.19
N TRP A 236 11.86 -1.30 -6.40
CA TRP A 236 13.20 -1.02 -6.95
C TRP A 236 13.97 -0.01 -6.10
N LEU A 237 13.26 0.97 -5.52
CA LEU A 237 13.89 2.03 -4.74
C LEU A 237 14.08 1.66 -3.27
N ASN A 238 13.51 0.55 -2.78
CA ASN A 238 13.65 0.16 -1.38
C ASN A 238 15.12 -0.03 -0.97
N TYR A 239 15.91 -0.78 -1.74
CA TYR A 239 17.31 -1.02 -1.38
C TYR A 239 18.16 0.27 -1.42
N PRO A 240 18.12 1.11 -2.48
CA PRO A 240 18.80 2.40 -2.47
C PRO A 240 18.39 3.31 -1.31
N LEU A 241 17.09 3.46 -1.05
CA LEU A 241 16.58 4.34 0.01
C LEU A 241 16.97 3.84 1.41
N GLU A 242 16.94 2.52 1.62
CA GLU A 242 17.39 1.92 2.88
C GLU A 242 18.90 2.14 3.09
N LYS A 243 19.72 1.93 2.06
CA LYS A 243 21.17 2.15 2.15
C LYS A 243 21.53 3.60 2.47
N LEU A 244 20.74 4.55 1.96
CA LEU A 244 20.90 5.98 2.26
C LEU A 244 20.33 6.36 3.64
N GLY A 245 19.61 5.46 4.31
CA GLY A 245 18.87 5.75 5.53
C GLY A 245 17.79 6.82 5.31
N PHE A 246 17.24 6.90 4.09
CA PHE A 246 16.40 8.02 3.65
C PHE A 246 15.22 8.29 4.61
N TRP A 247 14.44 7.25 4.92
CA TRP A 247 13.27 7.36 5.78
C TRP A 247 13.62 7.72 7.22
N ARG A 248 14.62 7.04 7.80
CA ARG A 248 15.12 7.34 9.16
C ARG A 248 15.65 8.77 9.29
N ASN A 249 16.46 9.23 8.33
CA ASN A 249 17.00 10.59 8.35
C ASN A 249 15.89 11.65 8.25
N LEU A 250 14.83 11.35 7.48
CA LEU A 250 13.66 12.22 7.37
C LEU A 250 12.82 12.20 8.66
N GLU A 251 12.69 11.05 9.31
CA GLU A 251 12.07 10.92 10.64
C GLU A 251 12.82 11.75 11.69
N ASP A 252 14.13 11.61 11.78
CA ASP A 252 14.98 12.37 12.71
C ASP A 252 14.87 13.88 12.47
N LEU A 253 14.86 14.31 11.21
CA LEU A 253 14.68 15.71 10.84
C LEU A 253 13.31 16.22 11.29
N ILE A 254 12.22 15.54 10.95
CA ILE A 254 10.87 15.96 11.33
C ILE A 254 10.73 16.00 12.85
N GLN A 255 11.16 14.94 13.54
CA GLN A 255 11.12 14.87 15.00
C GLN A 255 11.91 16.01 15.65
N SER A 256 13.08 16.37 15.10
CA SER A 256 13.87 17.50 15.61
C SER A 256 13.18 18.86 15.45
N LEU A 257 12.36 19.01 14.40
CA LEU A 257 11.68 20.26 14.07
C LEU A 257 10.31 20.39 14.76
N THR A 258 9.60 19.29 14.97
CA THR A 258 8.21 19.29 15.48
C THR A 258 8.08 18.73 16.88
N GLY A 259 9.03 17.89 17.33
CA GLY A 259 8.93 17.11 18.55
C GLY A 259 8.01 15.87 18.44
N GLU A 260 7.34 15.69 17.30
CA GLU A 260 6.43 14.56 17.07
C GLU A 260 7.19 13.24 16.98
N LYS A 261 6.63 12.19 17.60
CA LYS A 261 7.25 10.86 17.60
C LYS A 261 6.69 10.01 16.45
N PRO A 262 7.55 9.39 15.63
CA PRO A 262 7.11 8.52 14.54
C PRO A 262 6.30 7.33 15.07
N ARG A 263 5.28 6.92 14.31
CA ARG A 263 4.41 5.74 14.54
C ARG A 263 3.62 5.73 15.85
N SER A 264 3.46 6.88 16.50
CA SER A 264 2.76 6.98 17.79
C SER A 264 1.30 6.53 17.72
N ASP A 265 0.60 6.80 16.62
CA ASP A 265 -0.80 6.38 16.37
C ASP A 265 -0.91 4.89 16.00
N ASP A 266 -0.02 4.38 15.14
CA ASP A 266 0.01 2.97 14.71
C ASP A 266 0.12 2.01 15.90
N LEU A 267 1.02 2.33 16.85
CA LEU A 267 1.21 1.54 18.06
C LEU A 267 -0.06 1.53 18.94
N ARG A 268 -0.82 2.63 19.01
CA ARG A 268 -2.07 2.67 19.79
C ARG A 268 -3.10 1.68 19.24
N TRP A 269 -3.22 1.60 17.92
CA TRP A 269 -4.15 0.68 17.26
C TRP A 269 -3.74 -0.79 17.40
N ALA A 270 -2.44 -1.08 17.32
CA ALA A 270 -1.91 -2.43 17.53
C ALA A 270 -2.14 -2.96 18.97
N HIS A 271 -2.33 -2.08 19.95
CA HIS A 271 -2.60 -2.43 21.35
C HIS A 271 -4.10 -2.40 21.72
N LYS A 272 -5.00 -2.14 20.77
CA LYS A 272 -6.44 -2.00 21.06
C LYS A 272 -7.10 -3.36 21.32
N THR A 273 -7.50 -3.60 22.57
CA THR A 273 -8.08 -4.88 23.02
C THR A 273 -9.61 -4.93 23.05
N LYS A 274 -10.29 -3.78 22.93
CA LYS A 274 -11.75 -3.65 23.03
C LYS A 274 -12.26 -2.62 22.02
#